data_AF-A0A1E1KA20-F1
#
_entry.id   AF-A0A1E1KA20-F1
#
_cell.length_a   1.000
_cell.length_b   1.000
_cell.length_c   1.000
_cell.angle_alpha   90.00
_cell.angle_beta   90.00
_cell.angle_gamma   90.00
#
_symmetry.space_group_name_H-M   'P 1'
#
loop_
_entity.id
_entity.type
_entity.pdbx_description
1 polymer ?
#
loop_
_entity_poly.entity_id
_entity_poly.type
_entity_poly.pdbx_seq_one_letter_code
_entity_poly.pdbx_strand_id
1 'polypeptide(L)'
;MDNALALEDQLSKGEEVMAGITIKTTDYVTHNIIAETIERDHDSVIFVSAHSDSIPAEPELTIMVQAQSSEIAIQLTNFSVTNASSKSDLEKTRLLLNFDMLASPNYSLQVYNGHGSAFGEQGSSGSAEAEKEFERFFTEELGQNYAEIEFDGLSDYQPFFEAGVANGTTATGIIDLKTYEEANYSEAW
;
A
#
# COMPACT_ATOMS: atom_id res chain seq x y z
N MET A 1 5.94 20.47 14.63
CA MET A 1 4.99 20.76 15.73
C MET A 1 5.27 22.09 16.41
N ASP A 2 6.54 22.36 16.76
CA ASP A 2 6.92 23.47 17.65
C ASP A 2 6.51 24.87 17.17
N ASN A 3 6.59 25.14 15.87
CA ASN A 3 6.18 26.45 15.33
C ASN A 3 4.66 26.67 15.37
N ALA A 4 3.86 25.60 15.28
CA ALA A 4 2.40 25.70 15.34
C ALA A 4 1.93 25.97 16.78
N LEU A 5 2.51 25.28 17.76
CA LEU A 5 2.23 25.51 19.18
C LEU A 5 2.68 26.90 19.64
N ALA A 6 3.83 27.37 19.16
CA ALA A 6 4.30 28.73 19.45
C ALA A 6 3.36 29.80 18.85
N LEU A 7 2.84 29.56 17.66
CA LEU A 7 1.87 30.47 17.02
C LEU A 7 0.52 30.46 17.76
N GLU A 8 0.05 29.29 18.19
CA GLU A 8 -1.16 29.14 19.00
C GLU A 8 -1.04 29.90 20.34
N ASP A 9 0.11 29.77 21.02
CA ASP A 9 0.39 30.48 22.27
C ASP A 9 0.36 32.01 22.10
N GLN A 10 0.97 32.54 21.02
CA GLN A 10 0.93 33.97 20.70
C GLN A 10 -0.49 34.48 20.46
N LEU A 11 -1.27 33.76 19.65
CA LEU A 11 -2.66 34.12 19.37
C LEU A 11 -3.53 34.05 20.64
N SER A 12 -3.31 33.06 21.51
CA SER A 12 -4.06 32.89 22.76
C SER A 12 -3.86 34.05 23.75
N LYS A 13 -2.73 34.75 23.65
CA LYS A 13 -2.40 35.95 24.44
C LYS A 13 -2.95 37.24 23.84
N GLY A 14 -3.64 37.16 22.71
CA GLY A 14 -4.18 38.30 21.99
C GLY A 14 -3.13 39.06 21.17
N GLU A 15 -1.99 38.44 20.85
CA GLU A 15 -0.99 39.04 19.96
C GLU A 15 -1.48 38.97 18.51
N GLU A 16 -1.29 40.05 17.75
CA GLU A 16 -1.53 40.05 16.31
C GLU A 16 -0.32 39.45 15.59
N VAL A 17 -0.55 38.38 14.81
CA VAL A 17 0.50 37.74 14.01
C VAL A 17 0.18 37.87 12.53
N MET A 18 1.12 38.44 11.77
CA MET A 18 1.05 38.54 10.31
C MET A 18 1.77 37.35 9.68
N ALA A 19 1.04 36.49 8.99
CA ALA A 19 1.59 35.36 8.25
C ALA A 19 1.66 35.65 6.74
N GLY A 20 2.81 35.38 6.12
CA GLY A 20 2.97 35.39 4.67
C GLY A 20 3.06 33.96 4.15
N ILE A 21 2.17 33.58 3.23
CA ILE A 21 2.18 32.27 2.57
C ILE A 21 2.68 32.47 1.14
N THR A 22 3.70 31.73 0.75
CA THR A 22 4.17 31.65 -0.64
C THR A 22 4.00 30.22 -1.13
N ILE A 23 3.26 30.04 -2.22
CA ILE A 23 3.05 28.74 -2.85
C ILE A 23 3.75 28.76 -4.20
N LYS A 24 4.54 27.72 -4.48
CA LYS A 24 5.18 27.51 -5.78
C LYS A 24 4.71 26.16 -6.33
N THR A 25 4.01 26.20 -7.45
CA THR A 25 3.61 25.02 -8.21
C THR A 25 4.62 24.78 -9.33
N THR A 26 4.91 23.52 -9.63
CA THR A 26 5.81 23.14 -10.72
C THR A 26 5.32 21.81 -11.29
N ASP A 27 5.19 21.75 -12.61
CA ASP A 27 4.80 20.52 -13.30
C ASP A 27 6.03 19.63 -13.47
N TYR A 28 5.86 18.35 -13.19
CA TYR A 28 6.87 17.32 -13.39
C TYR A 28 6.34 16.25 -14.33
N VAL A 29 7.20 15.77 -15.22
CA VAL A 29 6.91 14.57 -16.02
C VAL A 29 7.35 13.36 -15.22
N THR A 30 6.40 12.50 -14.84
CA THR A 30 6.64 11.22 -14.17
C THR A 30 6.50 10.06 -15.16
N HIS A 31 6.99 8.88 -14.77
CA HIS A 31 6.95 7.68 -15.61
C HIS A 31 6.57 6.48 -14.76
N ASN A 32 5.74 5.60 -15.33
CA ASN A 32 5.50 4.27 -14.78
C ASN A 32 6.36 3.27 -15.54
N ILE A 33 6.95 2.32 -14.82
CA ILE A 33 7.67 1.19 -15.41
C ILE A 33 6.76 -0.02 -15.33
N ILE A 34 6.47 -0.63 -16.48
CA ILE A 34 5.60 -1.82 -16.58
C ILE A 34 6.42 -2.94 -17.19
N ALA A 35 6.42 -4.09 -16.52
CA ALA A 35 7.06 -5.32 -16.98
C ALA A 35 6.02 -6.44 -17.09
N GLU A 36 6.21 -7.34 -18.05
CA GLU A 36 5.27 -8.42 -18.38
C GLU A 36 6.03 -9.75 -18.54
N THR A 37 5.39 -10.86 -18.20
CA THR A 37 5.92 -12.19 -18.45
C THR A 37 6.01 -12.47 -19.95
N ILE A 38 6.89 -13.41 -20.34
CA ILE A 38 7.12 -13.78 -21.74
C ILE A 38 5.99 -14.68 -22.26
N GLU A 39 5.56 -15.65 -21.45
CA GLU A 39 4.36 -16.44 -21.68
C GLU A 39 3.15 -15.60 -21.25
N ARG A 40 2.27 -15.27 -22.20
CA ARG A 40 1.23 -14.24 -22.05
C ARG A 40 -0.14 -14.80 -22.35
N ASP A 41 -1.06 -14.63 -21.41
CA ASP A 41 -2.51 -14.62 -21.58
C ASP A 41 -2.99 -13.21 -21.24
N HIS A 42 -3.45 -12.50 -22.28
CA HIS A 42 -3.92 -11.13 -22.13
C HIS A 42 -5.33 -11.04 -21.54
N ASP A 43 -6.06 -12.15 -21.45
CA ASP A 43 -7.44 -12.18 -20.97
C ASP A 43 -7.54 -12.48 -19.46
N SER A 44 -6.41 -12.75 -18.80
CA SER A 44 -6.34 -13.01 -17.36
C SER A 44 -5.08 -12.38 -16.75
N VAL A 45 -5.21 -11.14 -16.28
CA VAL A 45 -4.10 -10.35 -15.76
C VAL A 45 -4.11 -10.32 -14.22
N ILE A 46 -2.99 -10.66 -13.60
CA ILE A 46 -2.68 -10.26 -12.21
C ILE A 46 -1.68 -9.12 -12.31
N PHE A 47 -2.04 -7.96 -11.76
CA PHE A 47 -1.16 -6.79 -11.74
C PHE A 47 -0.51 -6.67 -10.36
N VAL A 48 0.81 -6.56 -10.32
CA VAL A 48 1.57 -6.35 -9.08
C VAL A 48 2.15 -4.93 -9.13
N SER A 49 1.76 -4.08 -8.19
CA SER A 49 2.10 -2.66 -8.18
C SER A 49 2.87 -2.24 -6.93
N ALA A 50 3.68 -1.20 -7.12
CA ALA A 50 4.34 -0.41 -6.09
C ALA A 50 4.72 0.94 -6.70
N HIS A 51 4.74 2.00 -5.91
CA HIS A 51 5.18 3.32 -6.37
C HIS A 51 6.70 3.51 -6.17
N SER A 52 7.31 4.34 -7.03
CA SER A 52 8.78 4.49 -7.09
C SER A 52 9.31 5.79 -6.49
N ASP A 53 8.42 6.74 -6.26
CA ASP A 53 8.70 8.06 -5.71
C ASP A 53 8.60 8.07 -4.18
N SER A 54 9.30 9.00 -3.56
CA SER A 54 9.29 9.17 -2.11
C SER A 54 9.16 10.64 -1.73
N ILE A 55 8.73 10.90 -0.50
CA ILE A 55 8.91 12.22 0.07
C ILE A 55 10.39 12.40 0.44
N PRO A 56 10.99 13.59 0.24
CA PRO A 56 12.41 13.81 0.53
C PRO A 56 12.82 13.53 1.98
N ALA A 57 11.87 13.57 2.91
CA ALA A 57 12.10 13.32 4.32
C ALA A 57 12.25 11.83 4.67
N GLU A 58 11.76 10.91 3.81
CA GLU A 58 11.70 9.48 4.09
C GLU A 58 12.13 8.63 2.87
N PRO A 59 13.36 8.78 2.38
CA PRO A 59 13.79 8.13 1.15
C PRO A 59 13.93 6.60 1.27
N GLU A 60 14.08 6.06 2.47
CA GLU A 60 14.46 4.66 2.68
C GLU A 60 13.29 3.68 2.59
N LEU A 61 12.08 4.08 3.02
CA LEU A 61 10.90 3.21 3.06
C LEU A 61 10.42 2.82 1.64
N THR A 62 10.39 3.77 0.70
CA THR A 62 9.96 3.52 -0.69
C THR A 62 10.93 2.62 -1.45
N ILE A 63 12.24 2.72 -1.19
CA ILE A 63 13.26 1.90 -1.87
C ILE A 63 13.03 0.41 -1.57
N MET A 64 12.55 0.08 -0.37
CA MET A 64 12.35 -1.30 0.06
C MET A 64 11.16 -1.96 -0.64
N VAL A 65 10.10 -1.21 -0.94
CA VAL A 65 8.92 -1.68 -1.67
C VAL A 65 9.26 -1.98 -3.14
N GLN A 66 10.03 -1.11 -3.79
CA GLN A 66 10.48 -1.30 -5.18
C GLN A 66 11.36 -2.55 -5.34
N ALA A 67 12.20 -2.84 -4.35
CA ALA A 67 13.05 -4.03 -4.34
C ALA A 67 12.21 -5.32 -4.29
N GLN A 68 11.10 -5.32 -3.54
CA GLN A 68 10.22 -6.48 -3.40
C GLN A 68 9.42 -6.76 -4.68
N SER A 69 8.85 -5.74 -5.34
CA SER A 69 8.17 -5.95 -6.63
C SER A 69 9.12 -6.44 -7.72
N SER A 70 10.37 -5.97 -7.71
CA SER A 70 11.42 -6.45 -8.60
C SER A 70 11.83 -7.90 -8.29
N GLU A 71 11.94 -8.26 -7.01
CA GLU A 71 12.24 -9.62 -6.57
C GLU A 71 11.11 -10.59 -6.95
N ILE A 72 9.84 -10.21 -6.77
CA ILE A 72 8.68 -11.00 -7.24
C ILE A 72 8.80 -11.24 -8.74
N ALA A 73 9.08 -10.19 -9.53
CA ALA A 73 9.23 -10.31 -10.97
C ALA A 73 10.38 -11.25 -11.36
N ILE A 74 11.52 -11.18 -10.67
CA ILE A 74 12.67 -12.09 -10.88
C ILE A 74 12.30 -13.52 -10.52
N GLN A 75 11.69 -13.75 -9.36
CA GLN A 75 11.32 -15.08 -8.90
C GLN A 75 10.29 -15.74 -9.83
N LEU A 76 9.35 -14.96 -10.37
CA LEU A 76 8.39 -15.45 -11.36
C LEU A 76 9.07 -15.96 -12.65
N THR A 77 10.28 -15.52 -12.99
CA THR A 77 11.03 -16.08 -14.14
C THR A 77 11.41 -17.55 -13.96
N ASN A 78 11.37 -18.07 -12.73
CA ASN A 78 11.61 -19.48 -12.43
C ASN A 78 10.37 -20.37 -12.65
N PHE A 79 9.21 -19.79 -12.98
CA PHE A 79 7.95 -20.52 -13.13
C PHE A 79 7.32 -20.26 -14.51
N SER A 80 6.57 -21.23 -15.01
CA SER A 80 5.67 -21.01 -16.16
C SER A 80 4.40 -20.34 -15.67
N VAL A 81 4.23 -19.06 -16.02
CA VAL A 81 3.08 -18.24 -15.65
C VAL A 81 2.50 -17.57 -16.91
N THR A 82 1.18 -17.51 -17.01
CA THR A 82 0.49 -16.94 -18.18
C THR A 82 -0.09 -15.54 -17.93
N ASN A 83 0.22 -14.86 -16.83
CA ASN A 83 -0.38 -13.56 -16.53
C ASN A 83 0.27 -12.43 -17.36
N ALA A 84 -0.45 -11.80 -18.29
CA ALA A 84 0.05 -10.61 -18.98
C ALA A 84 -0.33 -9.32 -18.23
N SER A 85 0.24 -8.17 -18.59
CA SER A 85 -0.46 -6.89 -18.49
C SER A 85 -0.70 -6.38 -19.91
N SER A 86 -1.74 -5.59 -20.15
CA SER A 86 -1.92 -4.88 -21.42
C SER A 86 -2.06 -3.40 -21.12
N LYS A 87 -1.76 -2.55 -22.11
CA LYS A 87 -2.15 -1.14 -22.06
C LYS A 87 -3.68 -1.05 -22.11
N SER A 88 -4.27 -1.03 -20.91
CA SER A 88 -5.66 -0.74 -20.56
C SER A 88 -6.74 -1.58 -21.26
N ASP A 89 -7.01 -2.75 -20.72
CA ASP A 89 -8.39 -3.19 -20.51
C ASP A 89 -8.52 -3.55 -19.02
N LEU A 90 -8.98 -2.60 -18.19
CA LEU A 90 -9.25 -2.84 -16.76
C LEU A 90 -10.14 -4.08 -16.55
N GLU A 91 -11.00 -4.37 -17.52
CA GLU A 91 -11.87 -5.55 -17.57
C GLU A 91 -11.13 -6.90 -17.54
N LYS A 92 -9.85 -6.91 -17.95
CA LYS A 92 -9.03 -8.14 -17.99
C LYS A 92 -8.18 -8.31 -16.74
N THR A 93 -8.11 -7.29 -15.89
CA THR A 93 -7.41 -7.35 -14.60
C THR A 93 -8.29 -8.07 -13.59
N ARG A 94 -7.84 -9.26 -13.18
CA ARG A 94 -8.57 -10.11 -12.24
C ARG A 94 -8.23 -9.82 -10.80
N LEU A 95 -7.00 -9.38 -10.53
CA LEU A 95 -6.51 -9.05 -9.21
C LEU A 95 -5.36 -8.04 -9.33
N LEU A 96 -5.44 -6.98 -8.54
CA LEU A 96 -4.32 -6.11 -8.21
C LEU A 96 -3.72 -6.53 -6.87
N LEU A 97 -2.41 -6.75 -6.84
CA LEU A 97 -1.63 -6.84 -5.62
C LEU A 97 -0.81 -5.57 -5.47
N ASN A 98 -1.25 -4.67 -4.58
CA ASN A 98 -0.53 -3.44 -4.29
C ASN A 98 0.33 -3.62 -3.06
N PHE A 99 1.61 -3.30 -3.17
CA PHE A 99 2.55 -3.37 -2.07
C PHE A 99 3.08 -1.98 -1.78
N ASP A 100 2.92 -1.55 -0.53
CA ASP A 100 3.31 -0.23 -0.05
C ASP A 100 3.67 -0.33 1.44
N MET A 101 4.68 0.43 1.87
CA MET A 101 5.20 0.46 3.25
C MET A 101 5.41 -0.92 3.88
N LEU A 102 6.07 -1.83 3.14
CA LEU A 102 6.31 -3.20 3.59
C LEU A 102 7.54 -3.37 4.49
N ALA A 103 8.22 -2.28 4.85
CA ALA A 103 9.47 -2.36 5.61
C ALA A 103 9.60 -1.34 6.74
N SER A 104 8.50 -1.07 7.46
CA SER A 104 8.55 -0.21 8.63
C SER A 104 9.53 -0.75 9.68
N PRO A 105 10.43 0.06 10.27
CA PRO A 105 11.23 -0.37 11.41
C PRO A 105 10.39 -0.62 12.68
N ASN A 106 9.13 -0.15 12.71
CA ASN A 106 8.15 -0.42 13.75
C ASN A 106 7.03 -1.33 13.21
N TYR A 107 7.40 -2.48 12.64
CA TYR A 107 6.49 -3.21 11.75
C TYR A 107 5.29 -3.91 12.43
N SER A 108 4.07 -3.70 11.95
CA SER A 108 2.88 -4.51 12.31
C SER A 108 2.38 -5.21 11.07
N LEU A 109 2.21 -6.53 11.07
CA LEU A 109 1.66 -7.23 9.90
C LEU A 109 0.19 -6.83 9.73
N GLN A 110 -0.12 -6.18 8.61
CA GLN A 110 -1.45 -5.65 8.35
C GLN A 110 -2.00 -6.20 7.03
N VAL A 111 -3.27 -6.57 7.03
CA VAL A 111 -4.03 -7.05 5.87
C VAL A 111 -5.20 -6.10 5.64
N TYR A 112 -5.39 -5.64 4.41
CA TYR A 112 -6.56 -4.81 4.10
C TYR A 112 -7.83 -5.66 4.06
N ASN A 113 -8.90 -5.15 4.65
CA ASN A 113 -10.16 -5.83 4.80
C ASN A 113 -10.96 -5.84 3.47
N GLY A 114 -10.70 -6.84 2.63
CA GLY A 114 -11.38 -7.06 1.36
C GLY A 114 -12.83 -7.53 1.50
N HIS A 115 -13.16 -8.24 2.57
CA HIS A 115 -14.45 -8.84 2.85
C HIS A 115 -15.51 -7.83 3.32
N GLY A 116 -15.07 -6.71 3.90
CA GLY A 116 -15.88 -5.69 4.54
C GLY A 116 -16.32 -6.02 5.98
N SER A 117 -15.67 -6.97 6.66
CA SER A 117 -16.06 -7.45 8.01
C SER A 117 -15.84 -6.44 9.13
N ALA A 118 -14.75 -5.67 9.10
CA ALA A 118 -14.31 -4.85 10.23
C ALA A 118 -14.58 -3.36 10.06
N PHE A 119 -14.56 -2.84 8.82
CA PHE A 119 -14.58 -1.39 8.54
C PHE A 119 -15.79 -0.93 7.70
N GLY A 120 -16.67 -1.83 7.30
CA GLY A 120 -17.91 -1.49 6.59
C GLY A 120 -17.72 -1.06 5.12
N GLU A 121 -16.49 -1.05 4.61
CA GLU A 121 -16.18 -0.93 3.20
C GLU A 121 -15.77 -2.30 2.65
N GLN A 122 -16.54 -2.80 1.69
CA GLN A 122 -16.27 -4.08 1.04
C GLN A 122 -15.49 -3.85 -0.24
N GLY A 123 -14.42 -4.64 -0.44
CA GLY A 123 -13.67 -4.65 -1.69
C GLY A 123 -14.46 -5.21 -2.87
N SER A 124 -13.93 -5.01 -4.07
CA SER A 124 -14.49 -5.61 -5.28
C SER A 124 -14.47 -7.14 -5.22
N SER A 125 -15.35 -7.80 -5.99
CA SER A 125 -15.42 -9.28 -6.00
C SER A 125 -14.06 -9.91 -6.32
N GLY A 126 -13.56 -10.78 -5.43
CA GLY A 126 -12.19 -11.31 -5.47
C GLY A 126 -11.28 -10.76 -4.36
N SER A 127 -11.60 -9.60 -3.78
CA SER A 127 -10.81 -8.99 -2.70
C SER A 127 -10.86 -9.79 -1.40
N ALA A 128 -12.01 -10.37 -1.05
CA ALA A 128 -12.15 -11.22 0.15
C ALA A 128 -11.31 -12.50 0.03
N GLU A 129 -11.20 -13.07 -1.17
CA GLU A 129 -10.35 -14.21 -1.45
C GLU A 129 -8.86 -13.84 -1.34
N ALA A 130 -8.47 -12.66 -1.83
CA ALA A 130 -7.10 -12.17 -1.70
C ALA A 130 -6.71 -11.89 -0.25
N GLU A 131 -7.59 -11.23 0.52
CA GLU A 131 -7.45 -11.05 1.98
C GLU A 131 -7.20 -12.40 2.65
N LYS A 132 -8.10 -13.36 2.45
CA LYS A 132 -8.01 -14.69 3.07
C LYS A 132 -6.69 -15.41 2.78
N GLU A 133 -6.14 -15.27 1.57
CA GLU A 133 -4.84 -15.88 1.26
C GLU A 133 -3.68 -15.21 2.02
N PHE A 134 -3.73 -13.91 2.29
CA PHE A 134 -2.75 -13.24 3.15
C PHE A 134 -2.92 -13.62 4.62
N GLU A 135 -4.17 -13.70 5.11
CA GLU A 135 -4.45 -14.20 6.46
C GLU A 135 -3.89 -15.62 6.66
N ARG A 136 -4.15 -16.50 5.68
CA ARG A 136 -3.63 -17.86 5.64
C ARG A 136 -2.12 -17.87 5.62
N PHE A 137 -1.48 -17.06 4.77
CA PHE A 137 -0.03 -16.97 4.70
C PHE A 137 0.59 -16.55 6.05
N PHE A 138 0.07 -15.50 6.69
CA PHE A 138 0.60 -15.05 7.98
C PHE A 138 0.36 -16.07 9.09
N THR A 139 -0.82 -16.67 9.17
CA THR A 139 -1.16 -17.58 10.26
C THR A 139 -0.63 -19.01 10.08
N GLU A 140 -0.73 -19.58 8.88
CA GLU A 140 -0.38 -20.97 8.61
C GLU A 140 1.09 -21.14 8.21
N GLU A 141 1.65 -20.21 7.42
CA GLU A 141 3.03 -20.34 6.91
C GLU A 141 4.04 -19.62 7.80
N LEU A 142 3.72 -18.41 8.27
CA LEU A 142 4.61 -17.66 9.17
C LEU A 142 4.33 -17.92 10.65
N GLY A 143 3.15 -18.40 11.02
CA GLY A 143 2.75 -18.57 12.42
C GLY A 143 2.61 -17.25 13.18
N GLN A 144 2.34 -16.15 12.48
CA GLN A 144 2.27 -14.81 13.04
C GLN A 144 0.84 -14.25 12.96
N ASN A 145 0.47 -13.46 13.97
CA ASN A 145 -0.78 -12.70 13.95
C ASN A 145 -0.66 -11.47 13.05
N TYR A 146 -1.80 -10.99 12.59
CA TYR A 146 -1.94 -9.78 11.78
C TYR A 146 -3.06 -8.90 12.34
N ALA A 147 -3.08 -7.64 11.93
CA ALA A 147 -4.19 -6.73 12.12
C ALA A 147 -4.92 -6.50 10.79
N GLU A 148 -6.24 -6.38 10.84
CA GLU A 148 -7.01 -5.91 9.69
C GLU A 148 -6.98 -4.38 9.64
N ILE A 149 -6.89 -3.81 8.44
CA ILE A 149 -6.91 -2.36 8.19
C ILE A 149 -7.91 -2.00 7.08
N GLU A 150 -8.37 -0.75 7.06
CA GLU A 150 -9.32 -0.24 6.07
C GLU A 150 -8.63 0.19 4.76
N PHE A 151 -9.39 0.23 3.67
CA PHE A 151 -8.96 0.91 2.45
C PHE A 151 -9.09 2.43 2.65
N ASP A 152 -7.98 3.09 2.97
CA ASP A 152 -7.89 4.53 3.24
C ASP A 152 -7.84 5.44 1.99
N GLY A 153 -7.69 4.85 0.80
CA GLY A 153 -7.55 5.56 -0.48
C GLY A 153 -6.19 6.25 -0.69
N LEU A 154 -5.18 5.96 0.12
CA LEU A 154 -3.89 6.67 0.12
C LEU A 154 -2.77 6.03 -0.72
N SER A 155 -3.06 4.96 -1.48
CA SER A 155 -2.07 4.23 -2.29
C SER A 155 -2.60 3.88 -3.69
N ASP A 156 -1.75 3.24 -4.51
CA ASP A 156 -2.01 2.96 -5.92
C ASP A 156 -3.19 2.01 -6.19
N TYR A 157 -3.70 1.32 -5.17
CA TYR A 157 -4.88 0.47 -5.33
C TYR A 157 -6.18 1.27 -5.57
N GLN A 158 -6.25 2.54 -5.13
CA GLN A 158 -7.50 3.30 -5.11
C GLN A 158 -8.14 3.46 -6.51
N PRO A 159 -7.41 3.85 -7.57
CA PRO A 159 -8.00 3.96 -8.92
C PRO A 159 -8.50 2.62 -9.48
N PHE A 160 -7.89 1.49 -9.08
CA PHE A 160 -8.33 0.15 -9.48
C PHE A 160 -9.56 -0.29 -8.69
N PHE A 161 -9.60 0.04 -7.40
CA PHE A 161 -10.76 -0.15 -6.55
C PHE A 161 -11.99 0.58 -7.12
N GLU A 162 -11.84 1.85 -7.49
CA GLU A 162 -12.90 2.65 -8.13
C GLU A 162 -13.33 2.09 -9.50
N ALA A 163 -12.42 1.41 -10.20
CA ALA A 163 -12.71 0.73 -11.47
C ALA A 163 -13.37 -0.65 -11.29
N GLY A 164 -13.62 -1.11 -10.07
CA GLY A 164 -14.24 -2.41 -9.79
C GLY A 164 -13.29 -3.60 -9.93
N VAL A 165 -11.98 -3.36 -9.96
CA VAL A 165 -10.96 -4.42 -10.00
C VAL A 165 -10.76 -4.95 -8.58
N ALA A 166 -10.65 -6.27 -8.44
CA ALA A 166 -10.32 -6.89 -7.17
C ALA A 166 -8.93 -6.44 -6.69
N ASN A 167 -8.82 -6.07 -5.42
CA ASN A 167 -7.56 -5.67 -4.79
C ASN A 167 -7.23 -6.60 -3.62
N GLY A 168 -5.97 -6.98 -3.50
CA GLY A 168 -5.37 -7.58 -2.31
C GLY A 168 -4.10 -6.82 -1.97
N THR A 169 -3.86 -6.54 -0.70
CA THR A 169 -2.68 -5.77 -0.29
C THR A 169 -2.36 -6.05 1.16
N THR A 170 -1.11 -5.82 1.52
CA THR A 170 -0.61 -5.87 2.88
C THR A 170 0.24 -4.63 3.13
N ALA A 171 0.34 -4.25 4.40
CA ALA A 171 1.25 -3.22 4.86
C ALA A 171 2.02 -3.76 6.05
N THR A 172 3.16 -3.13 6.38
CA THR A 172 3.82 -3.39 7.65
C THR A 172 3.82 -2.19 8.59
N GLY A 173 2.93 -1.23 8.36
CA GLY A 173 2.79 0.00 9.14
C GLY A 173 2.71 1.20 8.21
N ILE A 174 1.64 1.98 8.34
CA ILE A 174 1.30 3.05 7.40
C ILE A 174 1.86 4.40 7.89
N ILE A 175 1.25 5.00 8.90
CA ILE A 175 1.61 6.35 9.39
C ILE A 175 1.78 6.37 10.91
N ASP A 176 1.07 5.50 11.64
CA ASP A 176 0.98 5.57 13.09
C ASP A 176 2.00 4.67 13.81
N LEU A 177 2.30 5.05 15.06
CA LEU A 177 2.98 4.15 15.99
C LEU A 177 2.05 3.00 16.34
N LYS A 178 2.60 1.77 16.38
CA LYS A 178 1.89 0.59 16.89
C LYS A 178 1.09 0.87 18.15
N THR A 179 -0.12 0.34 18.17
CA THR A 179 -0.88 0.17 19.40
C THR A 179 -0.23 -0.90 20.30
N TYR A 180 -0.64 -0.95 21.58
CA TYR A 180 -0.16 -1.96 22.52
C TYR A 180 -0.50 -3.40 22.08
N GLU A 181 -1.67 -3.61 21.45
CA GLU A 181 -2.06 -4.91 20.92
C GLU A 181 -1.17 -5.33 19.74
N GLU A 182 -0.90 -4.40 18.81
CA GLU A 182 -0.01 -4.65 17.67
C GLU A 182 1.45 -4.91 18.07
N ALA A 183 1.92 -4.30 19.16
CA ALA A 183 3.24 -4.61 19.72
C ALA A 183 3.32 -6.07 20.19
N ASN A 184 2.26 -6.58 20.81
CA ASN A 184 2.22 -7.94 21.36
C ASN A 184 2.04 -9.03 20.30
N TYR A 185 1.59 -8.71 19.08
CA TYR A 185 1.57 -9.67 17.97
C TYR A 185 2.97 -10.14 17.57
N SER A 186 4.02 -9.37 17.91
CA SER A 186 5.41 -9.70 17.59
C SER A 186 6.19 -10.40 18.72
N GLU A 187 5.59 -10.56 19.91
CA GLU A 187 6.25 -11.15 21.10
C GLU A 187 5.86 -12.62 21.35
N ALA A 188 4.99 -13.21 20.53
CA ALA A 188 4.70 -14.64 20.58
C ALA A 188 5.81 -15.46 19.87
N TRP A 189 6.95 -15.61 20.54
CA TRP A 189 8.03 -16.55 20.16
C TRP A 189 8.08 -17.74 21.11
#